data_AF-A0A4Q5SKV2-F1
#
_entry.id   AF-A0A4Q5SKV2-F1
#
_cell.length_a   1.000
_cell.length_b   1.000
_cell.length_c   1.000
_cell.angle_alpha   90.00
_cell.angle_beta   90.00
_cell.angle_gamma   90.00
#
_symmetry.space_group_name_H-M   'P 1'
#
loop_
_entity.id
_entity.type
_entity.pdbx_description
1 polymer ?
#
loop_
_entity_poly.entity_id
_entity_poly.type
_entity_poly.pdbx_seq_one_letter_code
_entity_poly.pdbx_strand_id
1 'polypeptide(L)' 'MTTTDIRERLKSYIDYADDKKVQAIYTMVEEEINERYNWWDDKALLKELDNRIKEIELLPEEGRTWDEVKAAARKL' A
#
# COMPACT_ATOMS: atom_id res chain seq x y z
N MET A 1 -7.05 24.22 -17.15
CA MET A 1 -5.97 23.82 -16.22
C MET A 1 -6.14 22.34 -15.96
N THR A 2 -5.14 21.53 -16.29
CA THR A 2 -5.18 20.08 -16.12
C THR A 2 -4.85 19.70 -14.68
N THR A 3 -5.17 18.47 -14.28
CA THR A 3 -4.77 17.95 -12.96
C THR A 3 -3.25 17.92 -12.79
N THR A 4 -2.50 17.73 -13.89
CA THR A 4 -1.03 17.83 -13.92
C THR A 4 -0.59 19.25 -13.56
N ASP A 5 -1.17 20.27 -14.18
CA ASP A 5 -0.85 21.68 -13.91
C ASP A 5 -1.13 22.05 -12.45
N ILE A 6 -2.25 21.56 -11.89
CA ILE A 6 -2.61 21.78 -10.48
C ILE A 6 -1.56 21.15 -9.55
N ARG A 7 -1.14 19.91 -9.85
CA ARG A 7 -0.15 19.17 -9.06
C ARG A 7 1.21 19.86 -9.05
N GLU A 8 1.67 20.35 -10.20
CA GLU A 8 2.95 21.08 -10.32
C GLU A 8 2.91 22.41 -9.55
N ARG A 9 1.79 23.13 -9.62
CA ARG A 9 1.60 24.37 -8.85
C ARG A 9 1.59 24.14 -7.34
N LEU A 10 0.91 23.10 -6.87
CA LEU A 10 0.88 22.76 -5.44
C LEU A 10 2.26 22.40 -4.91
N LYS A 11 3.04 21.60 -5.65
CA LYS A 11 4.44 21.29 -5.31
C LYS A 11 5.27 22.56 -5.18
N SER A 12 5.24 23.40 -6.22
CA SER A 12 5.98 24.67 -6.24
C SER A 12 5.58 25.60 -5.11
N TYR A 13 4.30 25.62 -4.73
CA TYR A 13 3.82 26.44 -3.62
C TYR A 13 4.33 25.94 -2.26
N ILE A 14 4.30 24.63 -2.03
CA ILE A 14 4.77 24.02 -0.76
C ILE A 14 6.24 24.35 -0.51
N ASP A 15 7.09 24.39 -1.55
CA ASP A 15 8.52 24.68 -1.44
C ASP A 15 8.85 26.06 -0.84
N TYR A 16 7.93 27.03 -0.94
CA TYR A 16 8.13 28.40 -0.43
C TYR A 16 7.07 28.84 0.59
N ALA A 17 6.11 27.98 0.92
CA ALA A 17 5.08 28.30 1.88
C ALA A 17 5.66 28.39 3.30
N ASP A 18 5.16 29.32 4.10
CA ASP A 18 5.51 29.37 5.52
C ASP A 18 4.94 28.17 6.29
N ASP A 19 5.57 27.84 7.41
CA ASP A 19 5.23 26.68 8.25
C ASP A 19 3.75 26.65 8.63
N LYS A 20 3.14 27.81 8.89
CA LYS A 20 1.72 27.91 9.27
C LYS A 20 0.81 27.45 8.13
N LYS A 21 1.12 27.83 6.89
CA LYS A 21 0.37 27.41 5.70
C LYS A 21 0.62 25.95 5.36
N VAL A 22 1.85 25.48 5.51
CA VAL A 22 2.18 24.04 5.32
C VAL A 22 1.40 23.19 6.33
N GLN A 23 1.39 23.59 7.59
CA GLN A 23 0.66 22.88 8.64
C GLN A 23 -0.85 22.87 8.39
N ALA A 24 -1.43 24.00 7.96
CA ALA A 24 -2.85 24.05 7.60
C ALA A 24 -3.19 23.11 6.44
N ILE A 25 -2.35 23.08 5.39
CA ILE A 25 -2.53 22.14 4.27
C ILE A 25 -2.41 20.70 4.76
N TYR A 26 -1.38 20.38 5.55
CA TYR A 26 -1.19 19.04 6.10
C TYR A 26 -2.42 18.60 6.90
N THR A 27 -2.93 19.42 7.83
CA THR A 27 -4.14 19.09 8.60
C THR A 27 -5.37 18.85 7.72
N MET A 28 -5.48 19.51 6.57
CA MET A 28 -6.61 19.30 5.64
C MET A 28 -6.56 17.96 4.91
N VAL A 29 -5.38 17.33 4.79
CA VAL A 29 -5.19 16.07 4.06
C VAL A 29 -4.56 14.98 4.91
N GLU A 30 -4.43 15.20 6.22
CA GLU A 30 -3.69 14.35 7.14
C GLU A 30 -4.36 12.97 7.24
N GLU A 31 -5.69 12.95 7.30
CA GLU A 31 -6.47 11.72 7.32
C GLU A 31 -6.22 10.92 6.04
N GLU A 32 -6.27 11.53 4.85
CA GLU A 32 -6.04 10.83 3.58
C GLU A 32 -4.57 10.42 3.37
N ILE A 33 -3.60 11.17 3.91
CA ILE A 33 -2.19 10.77 3.93
C ILE A 33 -1.96 9.55 4.83
N ASN A 34 -2.66 9.51 5.97
CA ASN A 34 -2.54 8.46 6.97
C ASN A 34 -3.46 7.26 6.71
N GLU A 35 -4.51 7.42 5.91
CA GLU A 35 -5.31 6.37 5.26
C GLU A 35 -4.46 5.66 4.21
N ARG A 36 -3.40 5.00 4.69
CA ARG A 36 -2.80 3.92 3.92
C ARG A 36 -3.81 2.80 3.91
N TYR A 37 -4.04 2.22 2.73
CA TYR A 37 -4.80 0.99 2.60
C TYR A 37 -4.27 -0.02 3.61
N ASN A 38 -5.08 -0.28 4.63
CA ASN A 38 -4.76 -1.24 5.67
C ASN A 38 -5.28 -2.59 5.19
N TRP A 39 -4.35 -3.45 4.73
CA TRP A 39 -4.66 -4.80 4.27
C TRP A 39 -5.45 -5.61 5.33
N TRP A 40 -5.31 -5.28 6.61
CA TRP A 40 -6.03 -5.92 7.70
C TRP A 40 -7.50 -5.51 7.83
N ASP A 41 -7.91 -4.40 7.22
CA ASP A 41 -9.31 -3.95 7.22
C ASP A 41 -10.09 -4.46 6.00
N ASP A 42 -9.38 -4.99 4.98
CA ASP A 42 -10.01 -5.58 3.79
C ASP A 42 -10.46 -7.02 4.04
N LYS A 43 -11.74 -7.16 4.40
CA LYS A 43 -12.37 -8.46 4.65
C LYS A 43 -12.38 -9.38 3.43
N ALA A 44 -12.41 -8.84 2.20
CA ALA A 44 -12.42 -9.66 1.00
C ALA A 44 -11.02 -10.28 0.77
N LEU A 45 -9.97 -9.48 0.95
CA LEU A 45 -8.60 -9.97 0.93
C LEU A 45 -8.37 -11.03 2.01
N LEU A 46 -8.76 -10.75 3.26
CA LEU A 46 -8.55 -11.70 4.36
C LEU A 46 -9.26 -13.03 4.10
N LYS A 47 -10.49 -13.00 3.58
CA LYS A 47 -11.23 -14.20 3.20
C LYS A 47 -10.51 -15.01 2.11
N GLU A 48 -9.93 -14.33 1.13
CA GLU A 48 -9.16 -14.99 0.08
C GLU A 48 -7.90 -15.66 0.63
N LEU A 49 -7.17 -14.98 1.52
CA LEU A 49 -5.99 -15.56 2.18
C LEU A 49 -6.34 -16.78 3.02
N ASP A 50 -7.44 -16.73 3.77
CA ASP A 50 -7.95 -17.87 4.54
C ASP A 50 -8.32 -19.06 3.64
N ASN A 51 -8.93 -18.80 2.48
CA ASN A 51 -9.25 -19.86 1.52
C ASN A 51 -7.98 -20.52 0.97
N ARG A 52 -6.99 -19.73 0.58
CA ARG A 52 -5.71 -20.24 0.04
C ARG A 52 -4.94 -21.05 1.08
N ILE A 53 -4.97 -20.65 2.35
CA ILE A 53 -4.37 -21.43 3.43
C ILE A 53 -5.06 -22.79 3.53
N LYS A 54 -6.41 -22.82 3.55
CA LYS A 54 -7.18 -24.08 3.62
C LYS A 54 -6.92 -24.98 2.41
N GLU A 55 -6.82 -24.42 1.22
CA GLU A 55 -6.49 -25.19 0.00
C GLU A 55 -5.12 -25.85 0.12
N ILE A 56 -4.10 -25.13 0.59
CA ILE A 56 -2.75 -25.68 0.79
C ILE A 56 -2.73 -26.71 1.94
N GLU A 57 -3.51 -26.51 3.00
CA GLU A 57 -3.62 -27.49 4.09
C GLU A 57 -4.30 -28.80 3.63
N LEU A 58 -5.24 -28.71 2.68
CA LEU A 58 -5.93 -29.85 2.09
C LEU A 58 -5.07 -30.57 1.03
N LEU A 59 -4.29 -29.82 0.26
CA LEU A 59 -3.47 -30.30 -0.86
C LEU A 59 -2.02 -29.80 -0.73
N PRO A 60 -1.28 -30.26 0.29
CA PRO A 60 0.07 -29.77 0.57
C PRO A 60 1.07 -30.00 -0.57
N GLU A 61 0.83 -31.00 -1.42
CA GLU A 61 1.62 -31.29 -2.63
C GLU A 61 1.48 -30.24 -3.73
N GLU A 62 0.41 -29.45 -3.75
CA GLU A 62 0.25 -28.31 -4.66
C GLU A 62 1.00 -27.06 -4.15
N GLY A 63 1.40 -27.07 -2.87
CA GLY A 63 2.23 -26.06 -2.24
C GLY A 63 3.71 -26.19 -2.57
N ARG A 64 4.51 -25.22 -2.11
CA ARG A 64 5.97 -25.31 -2.11
C ARG A 64 6.48 -25.21 -0.69
N THR A 65 7.48 -26.02 -0.39
CA THR A 65 8.22 -25.90 0.87
C THR A 65 9.00 -24.60 0.92
N TRP A 66 9.28 -24.12 2.13
CA TRP A 66 10.08 -22.91 2.31
C TRP A 66 11.48 -23.01 1.70
N ASP A 67 12.07 -24.21 1.64
CA ASP A 67 13.37 -24.41 1.03
C ASP A 67 13.31 -24.27 -0.50
N GLU A 68 12.26 -24.78 -1.14
CA GLU A 68 12.02 -24.59 -2.58
C GLU A 68 11.77 -23.12 -2.92
N VAL A 69 10.97 -22.41 -2.11
CA VAL A 69 10.71 -20.98 -2.29
C VAL A 69 12.01 -20.18 -2.16
N LYS A 70 12.81 -20.42 -1.11
CA LYS A 70 14.10 -19.75 -0.90
C LYS A 70 15.10 -20.05 -2.02
N ALA A 71 15.15 -21.30 -2.49
CA ALA A 71 16.03 -21.69 -3.58
C ALA A 71 15.64 -21.01 -4.90
N ALA A 72 14.35 -20.84 -5.18
CA ALA A 72 13.85 -20.11 -6.35
C ALA A 72 14.15 -18.61 -6.28
N ALA A 73 13.93 -17.97 -5.12
CA ALA A 73 14.16 -16.54 -4.94
C ALA A 73 15.62 -16.12 -5.13
N ARG A 74 16.58 -17.00 -4.82
CA ARG A 74 18.02 -16.76 -5.02
C ARG A 74 18.47 -16.83 -6.48
N LYS A 75 17.60 -17.29 -7.40
CA LYS A 75 17.89 -17.38 -8.83
C LYS A 75 17.40 -16.17 -9.64
N LEU A 76 16.70 -15.24 -8.98
CA LEU A 76 16.31 -13.93 -9.50
C LEU A 76 17.42 -12.91 -9.23
#